data_AF-A0A3A8SU14-F1
#
_entry.id   AF-A0A3A8SU14-F1
#
_cell.length_a   1.000
_cell.length_b   1.000
_cell.length_c   1.000
_cell.angle_alpha   90.00
_cell.angle_beta   90.00
_cell.angle_gamma   90.00
#
_symmetry.space_group_name_H-M   'P 1'
#
loop_
_entity.id
_entity.type
_entity.pdbx_description
1 polymer ?
#
loop_
_entity_poly.entity_id
_entity_poly.type
_entity_poly.pdbx_seq_one_letter_code
_entity_poly.pdbx_strand_id
1 'polypeptide(L)'
;MNPAPRNVVSQPRQVVRAVLNEALESKLGGEVVVKSTTVSGRIFVVERKVAWTVLTGPGSRSFSTALIDAKLVSREDVEQVMAECRKSGGNFCETLVAWGLVPRDTLRDVLCRHLAVQLETLCGLTEAQALFVPQPRSYSSQLTFDLAELTAETTQTQPAVPQSQSPAGPPVLLEGEVMANVKQSLEEAMKIEGAFAVCLADANSGMTLGSVGSAGFNVEAAAAGNTEVMRAKLKTMKALGIKDRIEDMLITLGEQYHIIRPLAAREGLFLYIALHRANANLAMARFRMAEVEKTIQI
;
A
#
# COMPACT_ATOMS: atom_id res chain seq x y z
N MET A 1 41.09 5.58 14.13
CA MET A 1 40.88 5.33 12.69
C MET A 1 39.39 5.27 12.44
N ASN A 2 38.83 6.31 11.80
CA ASN A 2 37.42 6.36 11.40
C ASN A 2 37.25 5.51 10.13
N PRO A 3 36.29 4.57 10.04
CA PRO A 3 36.05 3.87 8.78
C PRO A 3 35.27 4.81 7.85
N ALA A 4 35.87 5.11 6.70
CA ALA A 4 35.24 5.85 5.63
C ALA A 4 34.08 5.05 5.00
N PRO A 5 33.01 5.71 4.51
CA PRO A 5 31.95 5.03 3.78
C PRO A 5 32.50 4.42 2.48
N ARG A 6 32.42 3.10 2.36
CA ARG A 6 32.73 2.38 1.12
C ARG A 6 31.54 2.50 0.18
N ASN A 7 31.68 3.24 -0.91
CA ASN A 7 30.75 3.18 -2.04
C ASN A 7 30.89 1.80 -2.71
N VAL A 8 29.91 0.93 -2.49
CA VAL A 8 29.74 -0.27 -3.31
C VAL A 8 29.12 0.17 -4.63
N VAL A 9 29.94 0.26 -5.68
CA VAL A 9 29.43 0.44 -7.05
C VAL A 9 28.90 -0.92 -7.51
N SER A 10 27.69 -1.28 -7.08
CA SER A 10 26.95 -2.40 -7.68
C SER A 10 26.48 -1.97 -9.06
N GLN A 11 26.68 -2.80 -10.08
CA GLN A 11 26.17 -2.56 -11.43
C GLN A 11 24.66 -2.20 -11.36
N PRO A 12 24.15 -1.27 -12.21
CA PRO A 12 22.76 -0.79 -12.15
C PRO A 12 21.71 -1.91 -12.15
N ARG A 13 22.02 -3.06 -12.76
CA ARG A 13 21.16 -4.24 -12.87
C ARG A 13 21.00 -5.07 -11.59
N GLN A 14 21.66 -4.72 -10.47
CA GLN A 14 21.62 -5.53 -9.24
C GLN A 14 21.41 -4.74 -7.94
N VAL A 15 21.08 -3.45 -8.02
CA VAL A 15 20.95 -2.58 -6.83
C VAL A 15 19.94 -3.14 -5.82
N VAL A 16 18.78 -3.59 -6.29
CA VAL A 16 17.73 -4.15 -5.42
C VAL A 16 18.22 -5.41 -4.69
N ARG A 17 18.89 -6.33 -5.40
CA ARG A 17 19.45 -7.56 -4.80
C ARG A 17 20.54 -7.25 -3.78
N ALA A 18 21.41 -6.30 -4.08
CA ALA A 18 22.49 -5.90 -3.17
C ALA A 18 21.92 -5.34 -1.86
N VAL A 19 20.96 -4.42 -1.94
CA VAL A 19 20.32 -3.81 -0.76
C VAL A 19 19.47 -4.83 0.01
N LEU A 20 18.82 -5.77 -0.67
CA LEU A 20 18.12 -6.86 -0.02
C LEU A 20 19.07 -7.76 0.78
N ASN A 21 20.21 -8.12 0.21
CA ASN A 21 21.22 -8.92 0.93
C ASN A 21 21.74 -8.18 2.17
N GLU A 22 21.99 -6.87 2.05
CA GLU A 22 22.36 -6.03 3.20
C GLU A 22 21.28 -6.07 4.30
N ALA A 23 20.01 -5.96 3.93
CA ALA A 23 18.90 -6.04 4.87
C ALA A 23 18.80 -7.41 5.55
N LEU A 24 19.05 -8.50 4.82
CA LEU A 24 19.05 -9.87 5.35
C LEU A 24 20.25 -10.14 6.28
N GLU A 25 21.36 -9.42 6.13
CA GLU A 25 22.49 -9.52 7.06
C GLU A 25 22.29 -8.73 8.36
N SER A 26 21.38 -7.74 8.34
CA SER A 26 21.07 -6.90 9.50
C SER A 26 20.49 -7.70 10.66
N LYS A 27 21.05 -7.46 11.86
CA LYS A 27 20.53 -8.02 13.12
C LYS A 27 19.22 -7.37 13.56
N LEU A 28 18.94 -6.14 13.11
CA LEU A 28 17.74 -5.39 13.51
C LEU A 28 16.52 -5.77 12.66
N GLY A 29 16.74 -6.36 11.47
CA GLY A 29 15.73 -6.38 10.42
C GLY A 29 15.45 -4.96 9.91
N GLY A 30 14.33 -4.80 9.19
CA GLY A 30 13.89 -3.52 8.68
C GLY A 30 13.07 -3.63 7.40
N GLU A 31 13.14 -2.60 6.58
CA GLU A 31 12.39 -2.51 5.32
C GLU A 31 13.32 -2.09 4.19
N VAL A 32 13.26 -2.79 3.06
CA VAL A 32 13.88 -2.36 1.81
C VAL A 32 12.82 -1.68 0.98
N VAL A 33 13.03 -0.41 0.68
CA VAL A 33 12.15 0.38 -0.18
C VAL A 33 12.76 0.40 -1.58
N VAL A 34 11.98 -0.07 -2.56
CA VAL A 34 12.37 -0.13 -3.98
C VAL A 34 11.50 0.82 -4.79
N LYS A 35 12.11 1.59 -5.69
CA LYS A 35 11.40 2.54 -6.56
C LYS A 35 12.02 2.56 -7.95
N SER A 36 11.21 2.32 -8.96
CA SER A 36 11.49 2.60 -10.37
C SER A 36 10.51 3.64 -10.90
N THR A 37 10.55 3.91 -12.21
CA THR A 37 9.64 4.83 -12.89
C THR A 37 8.19 4.35 -12.93
N THR A 38 7.96 3.04 -13.02
CA THR A 38 6.63 2.44 -13.21
C THR A 38 6.18 1.56 -12.05
N VAL A 39 7.11 1.15 -11.20
CA VAL A 39 6.88 0.18 -10.13
C VAL A 39 7.56 0.66 -8.85
N SER A 40 6.89 0.46 -7.73
CA SER A 40 7.50 0.60 -6.41
C SER A 40 7.23 -0.66 -5.59
N GLY A 41 8.04 -0.90 -4.57
CA GLY A 41 7.79 -2.00 -3.67
C GLY A 41 8.51 -1.87 -2.35
N ARG A 42 8.11 -2.71 -1.41
CA ARG A 42 8.64 -2.77 -0.06
C ARG A 42 8.88 -4.23 0.30
N ILE A 43 10.06 -4.55 0.80
CA ILE A 43 10.41 -5.88 1.29
C ILE A 43 10.69 -5.76 2.78
N PHE A 44 9.88 -6.44 3.59
CA PHE A 44 10.01 -6.45 5.04
C PHE A 44 10.89 -7.62 5.46
N VAL A 45 11.95 -7.32 6.20
CA VAL A 45 12.95 -8.29 6.65
C VAL A 45 12.95 -8.37 8.16
N VAL A 46 12.87 -9.59 8.68
CA VAL A 46 12.83 -9.89 10.12
C VAL A 46 13.70 -11.12 10.35
N GLU A 47 14.62 -11.06 11.30
CA GLU A 47 15.49 -12.19 11.66
C GLU A 47 16.18 -12.86 10.45
N ARG A 48 16.68 -12.03 9.52
CA ARG A 48 17.34 -12.47 8.27
C ARG A 48 16.43 -13.22 7.28
N LYS A 49 15.12 -13.15 7.47
CA LYS A 49 14.10 -13.74 6.60
C LYS A 49 13.21 -12.66 6.00
N VAL A 50 12.65 -12.94 4.84
CA VAL A 50 11.62 -12.11 4.24
C VAL A 50 10.30 -12.43 4.91
N ALA A 51 9.70 -11.43 5.55
CA ALA A 51 8.42 -11.54 6.23
C ALA A 51 7.25 -11.19 5.32
N TRP A 52 7.46 -10.21 4.43
CA TRP A 52 6.43 -9.73 3.52
C TRP A 52 7.03 -8.92 2.36
N THR A 53 6.37 -8.92 1.22
CA THR A 53 6.74 -8.12 0.05
C THR A 53 5.48 -7.49 -0.53
N VAL A 54 5.54 -6.19 -0.79
CA VAL A 54 4.48 -5.45 -1.48
C VAL A 54 5.05 -4.89 -2.77
N LEU A 55 4.34 -5.09 -3.87
CA LEU A 55 4.57 -4.42 -5.14
C LEU A 55 3.41 -3.48 -5.42
N THR A 56 3.70 -2.33 -5.99
CA THR A 56 2.71 -1.35 -6.42
C THR A 56 3.11 -0.86 -7.80
N GLY A 57 2.22 -1.04 -8.77
CA GLY A 57 2.45 -0.71 -10.17
C GLY A 57 1.57 -1.56 -11.09
N PRO A 58 1.71 -1.40 -12.42
CA PRO A 58 0.96 -2.17 -13.40
C PRO A 58 1.16 -3.68 -13.17
N GLY A 59 0.05 -4.43 -13.11
CA GLY A 59 0.09 -5.89 -12.89
C GLY A 59 0.36 -6.32 -11.44
N SER A 60 0.49 -5.39 -10.49
CA SER A 60 0.56 -5.74 -9.07
C SER A 60 -0.72 -6.45 -8.62
N ARG A 61 -0.55 -7.49 -7.80
CA ARG A 61 -1.63 -8.35 -7.35
C ARG A 61 -1.58 -8.47 -5.83
N SER A 62 -2.73 -8.36 -5.18
CA SER A 62 -2.82 -8.53 -3.73
C SER A 62 -2.80 -10.01 -3.33
N PHE A 63 -2.35 -10.30 -2.11
CA PHE A 63 -2.36 -11.66 -1.58
C PHE A 63 -3.78 -12.22 -1.41
N SER A 64 -4.76 -11.39 -1.03
CA SER A 64 -6.16 -11.82 -0.93
C SER A 64 -6.71 -12.27 -2.29
N THR A 65 -6.38 -11.58 -3.38
CA THR A 65 -6.71 -12.03 -4.74
C THR A 65 -6.01 -13.36 -5.10
N ALA A 66 -4.81 -13.62 -4.59
CA ALA A 66 -4.15 -14.92 -4.78
C ALA A 66 -4.91 -16.06 -4.08
N LEU A 67 -5.41 -15.83 -2.87
CA LEU A 67 -6.19 -16.83 -2.13
C LEU A 67 -7.57 -17.09 -2.76
N ILE A 68 -8.24 -16.06 -3.25
CA ILE A 68 -9.55 -16.17 -3.92
C ILE A 68 -9.44 -16.97 -5.21
N ASP A 69 -8.46 -16.67 -6.08
CA ASP A 69 -8.29 -17.39 -7.34
C ASP A 69 -7.85 -18.84 -7.13
N ALA A 70 -7.11 -19.10 -6.05
CA ALA A 70 -6.79 -20.46 -5.61
C ALA A 70 -8.00 -21.20 -5.01
N LYS A 71 -9.16 -20.54 -4.90
CA LYS A 71 -10.41 -21.05 -4.31
C LYS A 71 -10.23 -21.53 -2.87
N LEU A 72 -9.30 -20.91 -2.14
CA LEU A 72 -9.03 -21.23 -0.73
C LEU A 72 -9.93 -20.46 0.21
N VAL A 73 -10.38 -19.28 -0.20
CA VAL A 73 -11.29 -18.40 0.55
C VAL A 73 -12.24 -17.72 -0.42
N SER A 74 -13.42 -17.37 0.06
CA SER A 74 -14.33 -16.47 -0.66
C SER A 74 -13.96 -15.00 -0.46
N ARG A 75 -14.54 -14.12 -1.26
CA ARG A 75 -14.43 -12.67 -1.05
C ARG A 75 -14.99 -12.25 0.32
N GLU A 76 -16.09 -12.87 0.74
CA GLU A 76 -16.71 -12.62 2.05
C GLU A 76 -15.78 -13.01 3.20
N ASP A 77 -15.14 -14.19 3.13
CA ASP A 77 -14.18 -14.63 4.14
C ASP A 77 -13.03 -13.62 4.30
N VAL A 78 -12.48 -13.12 3.18
CA VAL A 78 -11.43 -12.10 3.18
C VAL A 78 -11.91 -10.81 3.86
N GLU A 79 -13.10 -10.33 3.54
CA GLU A 79 -13.67 -9.12 4.11
C GLU A 79 -13.86 -9.23 5.62
N GLN A 80 -14.36 -10.39 6.09
CA GLN A 80 -14.55 -10.67 7.51
C GLN A 80 -13.20 -10.75 8.25
N VAL A 81 -12.22 -11.45 7.69
CA VAL A 81 -10.87 -11.55 8.28
C VAL A 81 -10.21 -10.18 8.35
N MET A 82 -10.31 -9.37 7.29
CA MET A 82 -9.80 -7.99 7.30
C MET A 82 -10.54 -7.13 8.33
N ALA A 83 -11.84 -7.32 8.54
CA ALA A 83 -12.58 -6.64 9.59
C ALA A 83 -12.06 -7.01 10.99
N GLU A 84 -11.79 -8.30 11.25
CA GLU A 84 -11.23 -8.72 12.53
C GLU A 84 -9.79 -8.21 12.72
N CYS A 85 -8.95 -8.25 11.69
CA CYS A 85 -7.60 -7.70 11.76
C CYS A 85 -7.62 -6.20 12.05
N ARG A 86 -8.59 -5.45 11.48
CA ARG A 86 -8.81 -4.03 11.80
C ARG A 86 -9.23 -3.81 13.25
N LYS A 87 -10.02 -4.72 13.82
CA LYS A 87 -10.53 -4.62 15.19
C LYS A 87 -9.48 -5.01 16.24
N SER A 88 -8.73 -6.07 16.00
CA SER A 88 -7.77 -6.65 16.96
C SER A 88 -6.33 -6.17 16.74
N GLY A 89 -6.02 -5.59 15.57
CA GLY A 89 -4.64 -5.35 15.14
C GLY A 89 -3.90 -6.65 14.77
N GLY A 90 -4.63 -7.75 14.59
CA GLY A 90 -4.08 -9.07 14.28
C GLY A 90 -3.46 -9.17 12.88
N ASN A 91 -2.60 -10.17 12.70
CA ASN A 91 -2.02 -10.50 11.39
C ASN A 91 -3.04 -11.23 10.52
N PHE A 92 -3.18 -10.81 9.26
CA PHE A 92 -4.14 -11.39 8.31
C PHE A 92 -3.98 -12.90 8.12
N CYS A 93 -2.75 -13.37 7.91
CA CYS A 93 -2.47 -14.79 7.70
C CYS A 93 -2.70 -15.60 8.97
N GLU A 94 -2.31 -15.07 10.14
CA GLU A 94 -2.58 -15.76 11.40
C GLU A 94 -4.08 -15.83 11.70
N THR A 95 -4.85 -14.82 11.33
CA THR A 95 -6.31 -14.82 11.50
C THR A 95 -6.98 -15.85 10.59
N LEU A 96 -6.53 -15.98 9.33
CA LEU A 96 -7.00 -17.04 8.42
C LEU A 96 -6.79 -18.45 9.01
N VAL A 97 -5.62 -18.69 9.60
CA VAL A 97 -5.29 -19.98 10.23
C VAL A 97 -6.10 -20.17 11.51
N ALA A 98 -6.19 -19.14 12.36
CA ALA A 98 -6.92 -19.20 13.63
C ALA A 98 -8.42 -19.46 13.44
N TRP A 99 -9.00 -18.94 12.35
CA TRP A 99 -10.40 -19.17 11.99
C TRP A 99 -10.62 -20.49 11.25
N GLY A 100 -9.56 -21.25 10.96
CA GLY A 100 -9.64 -22.52 10.25
C GLY A 100 -10.03 -22.40 8.77
N LEU A 101 -9.94 -21.19 8.20
CA LEU A 101 -10.31 -20.94 6.80
C LEU A 101 -9.28 -21.55 5.83
N VAL A 102 -7.99 -21.48 6.18
CA VAL A 102 -6.91 -22.06 5.38
C VAL A 102 -5.94 -22.80 6.31
N PRO A 103 -5.61 -24.07 6.04
CA PRO A 103 -4.57 -24.79 6.78
C PRO A 103 -3.24 -24.04 6.73
N ARG A 104 -2.49 -24.07 7.84
CA ARG A 104 -1.23 -23.32 7.98
C ARG A 104 -0.20 -23.66 6.89
N ASP A 105 -0.04 -24.94 6.57
CA ASP A 105 0.92 -25.39 5.56
C ASP A 105 0.52 -24.92 4.16
N THR A 106 -0.77 -25.08 3.80
CA THR A 106 -1.30 -24.57 2.52
C THR A 106 -1.14 -23.05 2.41
N LEU A 107 -1.41 -22.31 3.49
CA LEU A 107 -1.23 -20.86 3.51
C LEU A 107 0.24 -20.46 3.36
N ARG A 108 1.14 -21.19 4.02
CA ARG A 108 2.59 -20.99 3.90
C ARG A 108 3.04 -21.16 2.44
N ASP A 109 2.62 -22.22 1.77
CA ASP A 109 3.01 -22.51 0.38
C ASP A 109 2.52 -21.43 -0.59
N VAL A 110 1.25 -21.01 -0.44
CA VAL A 110 0.66 -19.98 -1.31
C VAL A 110 1.30 -18.63 -1.06
N LEU A 111 1.57 -18.30 0.20
CA LEU A 111 2.28 -17.07 0.56
C LEU A 111 3.71 -17.08 0.03
N CYS A 112 4.45 -18.19 0.17
CA CYS A 112 5.80 -18.35 -0.36
C CYS A 112 5.84 -18.03 -1.87
N ARG A 113 4.98 -18.69 -2.65
CA ARG A 113 4.85 -18.43 -4.10
C ARG A 113 4.49 -16.99 -4.42
N HIS A 114 3.55 -16.42 -3.68
CA HIS A 114 3.13 -15.03 -3.88
C HIS A 114 4.31 -14.07 -3.67
N LEU A 115 5.00 -14.20 -2.54
CA LEU A 115 6.15 -13.35 -2.20
C LEU A 115 7.31 -13.55 -3.17
N ALA A 116 7.55 -14.78 -3.63
CA ALA A 116 8.58 -15.10 -4.63
C ALA A 116 8.38 -14.32 -5.92
N VAL A 117 7.15 -14.31 -6.47
CA VAL A 117 6.82 -13.57 -7.71
C VAL A 117 7.03 -12.06 -7.52
N GLN A 118 6.58 -11.50 -6.39
CA GLN A 118 6.78 -10.06 -6.12
C GLN A 118 8.27 -9.73 -5.99
N LEU A 119 9.03 -10.59 -5.31
CA LEU A 119 10.45 -10.40 -5.07
C LEU A 119 11.26 -10.48 -6.37
N GLU A 120 10.95 -11.47 -7.22
CA GLU A 120 11.57 -11.60 -8.55
C GLU A 120 11.30 -10.37 -9.41
N THR A 121 10.05 -9.90 -9.42
CA THR A 121 9.67 -8.68 -10.16
C THR A 121 10.50 -7.48 -9.70
N LEU A 122 10.64 -7.27 -8.38
CA LEU A 122 11.45 -6.18 -7.83
C LEU A 122 12.93 -6.33 -8.14
N CYS A 123 13.48 -7.55 -8.00
CA CYS A 123 14.89 -7.84 -8.25
C CYS A 123 15.26 -7.78 -9.74
N GLY A 124 14.28 -7.93 -10.64
CA GLY A 124 14.46 -7.84 -12.09
C GLY A 124 14.47 -6.41 -12.64
N LEU A 125 14.15 -5.40 -11.82
CA LEU A 125 14.13 -4.00 -12.26
C LEU A 125 15.54 -3.51 -12.60
N THR A 126 15.73 -3.03 -13.83
CA THR A 126 17.03 -2.56 -14.33
C THR A 126 17.35 -1.11 -14.00
N GLU A 127 16.33 -0.29 -13.77
CA GLU A 127 16.43 1.14 -13.43
C GLU A 127 15.67 1.44 -12.13
N ALA A 128 16.06 0.75 -11.06
CA ALA A 128 15.47 0.93 -9.74
C ALA A 128 16.48 1.52 -8.75
N GLN A 129 15.97 2.39 -7.88
CA GLN A 129 16.63 2.79 -6.65
C GLN A 129 16.13 1.89 -5.53
N ALA A 130 17.03 1.46 -4.65
CA ALA A 130 16.68 0.72 -3.45
C ALA A 130 17.35 1.35 -2.23
N LEU A 131 16.65 1.39 -1.11
CA LEU A 131 17.14 1.88 0.17
C LEU A 131 16.75 0.89 1.27
N PHE A 132 17.73 0.47 2.06
CA PHE A 132 17.47 -0.26 3.29
C PHE A 132 17.26 0.71 4.45
N VAL A 133 16.15 0.54 5.17
CA VAL A 133 15.81 1.28 6.38
C VAL A 133 15.84 0.29 7.56
N PRO A 134 16.95 0.24 8.33
CA PRO A 134 17.05 -0.62 9.50
C PRO A 134 16.04 -0.19 10.55
N GLN A 135 15.21 -1.11 11.02
CA GLN A 135 14.26 -0.83 12.08
C GLN A 135 13.96 -2.10 12.86
N PRO A 136 14.02 -2.07 14.20
CA PRO A 136 13.59 -3.19 15.03
C PRO A 136 12.12 -3.49 14.73
N ARG A 137 11.83 -4.71 14.26
CA ARG A 137 10.46 -5.16 14.03
C ARG A 137 10.17 -6.38 14.88
N SER A 138 9.06 -6.30 15.62
CA SER A 138 8.42 -7.48 16.19
C SER A 138 7.44 -8.01 15.15
N TYR A 139 7.67 -9.21 14.63
CA TYR A 139 6.76 -9.87 13.70
C TYR A 139 6.10 -11.04 14.41
N SER A 140 4.79 -10.98 14.55
CA SER A 140 4.02 -11.93 15.36
C SER A 140 3.71 -13.24 14.64
N SER A 141 4.20 -13.42 13.41
CA SER A 141 3.92 -14.57 12.57
C SER A 141 5.18 -15.37 12.27
N GLN A 142 5.04 -16.69 12.23
CA GLN A 142 6.12 -17.60 11.78
C GLN A 142 6.16 -17.74 10.24
N LEU A 143 5.27 -17.06 9.52
CA LEU A 143 5.21 -17.05 8.06
C LEU A 143 6.27 -16.09 7.49
N THR A 144 7.52 -16.43 7.76
CA THR A 144 8.73 -15.80 7.23
C THR A 144 9.50 -16.83 6.40
N PHE A 145 10.21 -16.36 5.39
CA PHE A 145 10.82 -17.20 4.37
C PHE A 145 12.30 -16.88 4.18
N ASP A 146 13.12 -17.92 4.07
CA ASP A 146 14.52 -17.75 3.71
C ASP A 146 14.62 -17.33 2.23
N LEU A 147 15.61 -16.53 1.87
CA LEU A 147 15.75 -16.05 0.48
C LEU A 147 15.88 -17.23 -0.51
N ALA A 148 16.58 -18.30 -0.11
CA ALA A 148 16.73 -19.50 -0.91
C ALA A 148 15.37 -20.17 -1.24
N GLU A 149 14.46 -20.21 -0.27
CA GLU A 149 13.11 -20.75 -0.41
C GLU A 149 12.31 -19.97 -1.48
N LEU A 150 12.37 -18.64 -1.41
CA LEU A 150 11.69 -17.75 -2.36
C LEU A 150 12.28 -17.82 -3.77
N THR A 151 13.59 -18.05 -3.91
CA THR A 151 14.23 -18.19 -5.23
C THR A 151 14.03 -19.56 -5.88
N ALA A 152 13.79 -20.61 -5.08
CA ALA A 152 13.55 -21.96 -5.57
C ALA A 152 12.17 -22.06 -6.27
N GLU A 153 11.16 -21.40 -5.72
CA GLU A 153 9.79 -21.35 -6.28
C GLU A 153 9.75 -20.77 -7.70
N THR A 154 10.60 -19.79 -8.03
CA THR A 154 10.70 -19.21 -9.38
C THR A 154 11.36 -20.12 -10.42
N THR A 155 12.07 -21.18 -9.99
CA THR A 155 12.75 -22.12 -10.89
C THR A 155 11.85 -23.30 -11.27
N GLN A 156 10.77 -23.55 -10.54
CA GLN A 156 9.76 -24.54 -10.90
C GLN A 156 8.79 -23.95 -11.93
N THR A 157 9.12 -24.17 -13.20
CA THR A 157 8.31 -23.88 -14.39
C THR A 157 6.85 -24.28 -14.19
N GLN A 158 5.94 -23.30 -14.15
CA GLN A 158 4.57 -23.51 -14.63
C GLN A 158 4.60 -23.57 -16.17
N PRO A 159 3.92 -24.53 -16.81
CA PRO A 159 3.72 -24.50 -18.25
C PRO A 159 2.91 -23.24 -18.62
N ALA A 160 3.29 -22.60 -19.73
CA ALA A 160 2.55 -21.48 -20.31
C ALA A 160 1.07 -21.87 -20.49
N VAL A 161 0.18 -21.20 -19.76
CA VAL A 161 -1.26 -21.25 -20.05
C VAL A 161 -1.49 -20.37 -21.30
N PRO A 162 -2.12 -20.88 -22.37
CA PRO A 162 -2.47 -20.05 -23.51
C PRO A 162 -3.49 -19.00 -23.08
N GLN A 163 -3.33 -17.78 -23.58
CA GLN A 163 -4.30 -16.69 -23.41
C GLN A 163 -5.68 -17.15 -23.91
N SER A 164 -6.56 -17.54 -22.99
CA SER A 164 -7.97 -17.79 -23.27
C SER A 164 -8.75 -16.50 -23.05
N GLN A 165 -9.34 -16.02 -24.14
CA GLN A 165 -10.37 -14.99 -24.13
C GLN A 165 -11.47 -15.40 -23.12
N SER A 166 -11.76 -14.53 -22.16
CA SER A 166 -12.86 -14.75 -21.21
C SER A 166 -14.20 -14.64 -21.94
N PRO A 167 -15.13 -15.60 -21.80
CA PRO A 167 -16.50 -15.41 -22.22
C PRO A 167 -17.20 -14.48 -21.22
N ALA A 168 -18.03 -13.58 -21.74
CA ALA A 168 -18.84 -12.66 -20.96
C ALA A 168 -19.80 -13.43 -20.03
N GLY A 169 -19.60 -13.30 -18.72
CA GLY A 169 -20.63 -13.59 -17.72
C GLY A 169 -21.66 -12.44 -17.67
N PRO A 170 -22.90 -12.70 -17.20
CA PRO A 170 -23.96 -11.70 -17.18
C PRO A 170 -23.62 -10.51 -16.25
N PRO A 171 -24.17 -9.31 -16.49
CA PRO A 171 -23.69 -8.08 -15.88
C PRO A 171 -24.09 -7.99 -14.41
N VAL A 172 -23.10 -7.88 -13.52
CA VAL A 172 -23.27 -7.31 -12.19
C VAL A 172 -23.17 -5.79 -12.36
N LEU A 173 -24.30 -5.15 -12.62
CA LEU A 173 -24.42 -3.69 -12.56
C LEU A 173 -24.38 -3.33 -11.07
N LEU A 174 -23.30 -2.70 -10.59
CA LEU A 174 -23.20 -1.82 -9.40
C LEU A 174 -21.74 -1.42 -9.08
N GLU A 175 -20.74 -2.29 -9.31
CA GLU A 175 -19.32 -1.99 -8.97
C GLU A 175 -18.61 -1.07 -9.98
N GLY A 176 -18.96 -1.15 -11.26
CA GLY A 176 -18.33 -0.37 -12.34
C GLY A 176 -18.64 1.13 -12.28
N GLU A 177 -19.84 1.50 -11.81
CA GLU A 177 -20.27 2.91 -11.73
C GLU A 177 -19.64 3.63 -10.54
N VAL A 178 -19.53 2.95 -9.39
CA VAL A 178 -18.91 3.50 -8.16
C VAL A 178 -17.42 3.78 -8.39
N MET A 179 -16.69 2.83 -9.00
CA MET A 179 -15.27 3.05 -9.33
C MET A 179 -15.07 4.17 -10.38
N ALA A 180 -15.99 4.31 -11.33
CA ALA A 180 -15.95 5.38 -12.32
C ALA A 180 -16.16 6.77 -11.67
N ASN A 181 -17.11 6.89 -10.74
CA ASN A 181 -17.37 8.14 -10.01
C ASN A 181 -16.18 8.57 -9.14
N VAL A 182 -15.55 7.63 -8.41
CA VAL A 182 -14.37 7.92 -7.59
C VAL A 182 -13.23 8.44 -8.46
N LYS A 183 -12.92 7.75 -9.55
CA LYS A 183 -11.84 8.17 -10.47
C LYS A 183 -12.09 9.57 -11.04
N GLN A 184 -13.30 9.84 -11.53
CA GLN A 184 -13.66 11.15 -12.08
C GLN A 184 -13.54 12.26 -11.03
N SER A 185 -13.97 12.00 -9.79
CA SER A 185 -13.88 12.98 -8.69
C SER A 185 -12.42 13.29 -8.34
N LEU A 186 -11.54 12.28 -8.33
CA LEU A 186 -10.10 12.49 -8.10
C LEU A 186 -9.43 13.25 -9.24
N GLU A 187 -9.81 12.97 -10.49
CA GLU A 187 -9.34 13.73 -11.66
C GLU A 187 -9.78 15.20 -11.60
N GLU A 188 -10.99 15.48 -11.11
CA GLU A 188 -11.46 16.86 -10.90
C GLU A 188 -10.68 17.56 -9.78
N ALA A 189 -10.45 16.88 -8.65
CA ALA A 189 -9.62 17.43 -7.57
C ALA A 189 -8.16 17.69 -8.02
N MET A 190 -7.62 16.89 -8.95
CA MET A 190 -6.27 17.09 -9.49
C MET A 190 -6.15 18.38 -10.32
N LYS A 191 -7.26 18.95 -10.79
CA LYS A 191 -7.28 20.24 -11.52
C LYS A 191 -7.16 21.45 -10.59
N ILE A 192 -7.19 21.25 -9.27
CA ILE A 192 -6.97 22.33 -8.30
C ILE A 192 -5.57 22.91 -8.51
N GLU A 193 -5.49 24.24 -8.58
CA GLU A 193 -4.24 24.93 -8.87
C GLU A 193 -3.15 24.59 -7.85
N GLY A 194 -1.99 24.16 -8.36
CA GLY A 194 -0.87 23.72 -7.56
C GLY A 194 -0.95 22.26 -7.10
N ALA A 195 -2.05 21.54 -7.32
CA ALA A 195 -2.16 20.12 -6.96
C ALA A 195 -1.19 19.25 -7.76
N PHE A 196 -0.51 18.34 -7.07
CA PHE A 196 0.37 17.35 -7.70
C PHE A 196 0.11 15.92 -7.21
N ALA A 197 -0.77 15.74 -6.21
CA ALA A 197 -1.24 14.43 -5.79
C ALA A 197 -2.60 14.55 -5.09
N VAL A 198 -3.50 13.62 -5.37
CA VAL A 198 -4.81 13.47 -4.74
C VAL A 198 -5.06 11.99 -4.48
N CYS A 199 -5.67 11.64 -3.35
CA CYS A 199 -6.26 10.33 -3.18
C CYS A 199 -7.51 10.35 -2.32
N LEU A 200 -8.31 9.30 -2.47
CA LEU A 200 -9.32 8.91 -1.51
C LEU A 200 -8.79 7.73 -0.71
N ALA A 201 -8.84 7.81 0.62
CA ALA A 201 -8.35 6.76 1.50
C ALA A 201 -9.28 6.51 2.67
N ASP A 202 -9.16 5.31 3.25
CA ASP A 202 -9.88 4.90 4.44
C ASP A 202 -9.02 5.18 5.68
N ALA A 203 -9.50 6.07 6.54
CA ALA A 203 -8.89 6.49 7.79
C ALA A 203 -8.82 5.39 8.86
N ASN A 204 -9.48 4.25 8.62
CA ASN A 204 -9.51 3.12 9.53
C ASN A 204 -8.56 2.00 9.12
N SER A 205 -7.95 2.06 7.93
CA SER A 205 -7.05 1.01 7.42
C SER A 205 -5.78 1.58 6.78
N GLY A 206 -5.78 2.85 6.39
CA GLY A 206 -4.72 3.44 5.58
C GLY A 206 -4.77 2.99 4.11
N MET A 207 -5.81 2.23 3.72
CA MET A 207 -5.99 1.77 2.35
C MET A 207 -6.39 2.93 1.45
N THR A 208 -5.74 3.05 0.31
CA THR A 208 -6.09 4.01 -0.73
C THR A 208 -7.12 3.38 -1.68
N LEU A 209 -8.29 4.00 -1.81
CA LEU A 209 -9.38 3.53 -2.69
C LEU A 209 -9.17 4.00 -4.14
N GLY A 210 -8.45 5.11 -4.31
CA GLY A 210 -8.03 5.63 -5.60
C GLY A 210 -7.05 6.79 -5.42
N SER A 211 -6.15 6.96 -6.38
CA SER A 211 -5.15 8.02 -6.38
C SER A 211 -4.92 8.57 -7.78
N VAL A 212 -4.57 9.85 -7.86
CA VAL A 212 -4.11 10.56 -9.06
C VAL A 212 -2.94 11.42 -8.63
N GLY A 213 -1.79 11.34 -9.29
CA GLY A 213 -0.63 12.15 -8.88
C GLY A 213 0.51 12.16 -9.86
N SER A 214 1.45 13.07 -9.63
CA SER A 214 2.66 13.24 -10.42
C SER A 214 3.68 12.14 -10.13
N ALA A 215 4.42 11.74 -11.17
CA ALA A 215 5.51 10.79 -11.04
C ALA A 215 6.52 11.27 -10.00
N GLY A 216 6.78 10.45 -8.97
CA GLY A 216 7.78 10.74 -7.93
C GLY A 216 7.23 10.96 -6.53
N PHE A 217 5.94 11.24 -6.35
CA PHE A 217 5.30 11.33 -5.03
C PHE A 217 4.52 10.04 -4.72
N ASN A 218 4.81 9.41 -3.57
CA ASN A 218 4.11 8.19 -3.15
C ASN A 218 2.82 8.58 -2.42
N VAL A 219 1.72 8.64 -3.16
CA VAL A 219 0.42 9.09 -2.67
C VAL A 219 -0.12 8.14 -1.60
N GLU A 220 0.06 6.83 -1.78
CA GLU A 220 -0.43 5.79 -0.88
C GLU A 220 0.32 5.83 0.46
N ALA A 221 1.64 6.03 0.44
CA ALA A 221 2.43 6.21 1.66
C ALA A 221 2.05 7.49 2.40
N ALA A 222 1.80 8.58 1.66
CA ALA A 222 1.30 9.82 2.24
C ALA A 222 -0.10 9.60 2.86
N ALA A 223 -1.00 8.87 2.18
CA ALA A 223 -2.32 8.52 2.69
C ALA A 223 -2.26 7.67 3.96
N ALA A 224 -1.39 6.67 4.01
CA ALA A 224 -1.15 5.85 5.19
C ALA A 224 -0.61 6.69 6.37
N GLY A 225 0.36 7.59 6.12
CA GLY A 225 0.86 8.50 7.15
C GLY A 225 -0.22 9.47 7.66
N ASN A 226 -1.01 10.03 6.74
CA ASN A 226 -2.10 10.96 7.06
C ASN A 226 -3.26 10.28 7.81
N THR A 227 -3.43 8.97 7.62
CA THR A 227 -4.37 8.17 8.40
C THR A 227 -4.03 8.18 9.89
N GLU A 228 -2.75 8.08 10.24
CA GLU A 228 -2.30 8.16 11.64
C GLU A 228 -2.54 9.56 12.23
N VAL A 229 -2.37 10.62 11.43
CA VAL A 229 -2.69 12.00 11.84
C VAL A 229 -4.19 12.14 12.15
N MET A 230 -5.06 11.65 11.26
CA MET A 230 -6.51 11.63 11.47
C MET A 230 -6.88 10.88 12.76
N ARG A 231 -6.37 9.66 12.92
CA ARG A 231 -6.65 8.81 14.08
C ARG A 231 -6.21 9.46 15.38
N ALA A 232 -5.01 10.03 15.41
CA ALA A 232 -4.50 10.76 16.57
C ALA A 232 -5.41 11.94 16.95
N LYS A 233 -5.86 12.72 15.95
CA LYS A 233 -6.76 13.85 16.18
C LYS A 233 -8.14 13.41 16.68
N LEU A 234 -8.74 12.40 16.05
CA LEU A 234 -10.04 11.84 16.46
C LEU A 234 -9.99 11.28 17.89
N LYS A 235 -8.92 10.54 18.22
CA LYS A 235 -8.69 10.04 19.58
C LYS A 235 -8.60 11.18 20.60
N THR A 236 -7.91 12.26 20.25
CA THR A 236 -7.78 13.46 21.09
C THR A 236 -9.12 14.17 21.29
N MET A 237 -9.92 14.32 20.22
CA MET A 237 -11.26 14.91 20.32
C MET A 237 -12.15 14.11 21.26
N LYS A 238 -12.11 12.77 21.17
CA LYS A 238 -12.83 11.88 22.08
C LYS A 238 -12.37 12.05 23.54
N ALA A 239 -11.05 12.10 23.77
CA ALA A 239 -10.48 12.27 25.11
C ALA A 239 -10.86 13.63 25.74
N LEU A 240 -10.96 14.67 24.93
CA LEU A 240 -11.34 16.03 25.36
C LEU A 240 -12.86 16.26 25.38
N GLY A 241 -13.68 15.29 24.97
CA GLY A 241 -15.13 15.44 24.90
C GLY A 241 -15.62 16.43 23.83
N ILE A 242 -14.80 16.71 22.80
CA ILE A 242 -15.18 17.57 21.67
C ILE A 242 -16.20 16.83 20.82
N LYS A 243 -17.43 17.36 20.73
CA LYS A 243 -18.57 16.77 20.00
C LYS A 243 -18.71 17.25 18.55
N ASP A 244 -17.73 18.00 18.07
CA ASP A 244 -17.70 18.52 16.70
C ASP A 244 -17.05 17.52 15.73
N ARG A 245 -17.10 17.80 14.42
CA ARG A 245 -16.41 17.04 13.37
C ARG A 245 -15.22 17.80 12.82
N ILE A 246 -14.26 17.06 12.27
CA ILE A 246 -13.17 17.65 11.51
C ILE A 246 -13.71 18.03 10.12
N GLU A 247 -13.71 19.32 9.78
CA GLU A 247 -14.06 19.76 8.42
C GLU A 247 -12.92 19.50 7.44
N ASP A 248 -11.71 19.89 7.81
CA ASP A 248 -10.46 19.51 7.17
C ASP A 248 -9.28 19.71 8.14
N MET A 249 -8.11 19.24 7.72
CA MET A 249 -6.83 19.52 8.37
C MET A 249 -5.85 20.03 7.32
N LEU A 250 -5.15 21.11 7.63
CA LEU A 250 -4.08 21.67 6.82
C LEU A 250 -2.73 21.42 7.48
N ILE A 251 -1.81 20.82 6.74
CA ILE A 251 -0.40 20.71 7.12
C ILE A 251 0.40 21.55 6.13
N THR A 252 1.19 22.50 6.65
CA THR A 252 2.03 23.39 5.85
C THR A 252 3.50 23.00 5.99
N LEU A 253 4.16 22.79 4.86
CA LEU A 253 5.60 22.59 4.75
C LEU A 253 6.25 23.78 4.05
N GLY A 254 7.58 23.76 3.91
CA GLY A 254 8.32 24.82 3.21
C GLY A 254 7.81 25.05 1.78
N GLU A 255 7.63 23.97 1.03
CA GLU A 255 7.27 24.00 -0.40
C GLU A 255 5.88 23.44 -0.70
N GLN A 256 5.19 22.88 0.30
CA GLN A 256 3.98 22.08 0.08
C GLN A 256 2.87 22.43 1.06
N TYR A 257 1.64 22.36 0.57
CA TYR A 257 0.44 22.27 1.40
C TYR A 257 -0.15 20.88 1.28
N HIS A 258 -0.62 20.34 2.40
CA HIS A 258 -1.33 19.08 2.46
C HIS A 258 -2.67 19.30 3.13
N ILE A 259 -3.76 18.92 2.46
CA ILE A 259 -5.11 19.05 2.99
C ILE A 259 -5.72 17.66 3.09
N ILE A 260 -6.24 17.34 4.27
CA ILE A 260 -6.95 16.10 4.58
C ILE A 260 -8.38 16.48 4.92
N ARG A 261 -9.36 16.01 4.14
CA ARG A 261 -10.77 16.32 4.30
C ARG A 261 -11.58 15.03 4.50
N PRO A 262 -12.08 14.75 5.71
CA PRO A 262 -13.02 13.65 5.92
C PRO A 262 -14.28 13.82 5.07
N LEU A 263 -14.83 12.71 4.57
CA LEU A 263 -16.10 12.72 3.84
C LEU A 263 -17.25 12.86 4.85
N ALA A 264 -18.12 13.85 4.65
CA ALA A 264 -19.30 14.04 5.48
C ALA A 264 -20.36 12.97 5.22
N ALA A 265 -20.46 12.49 3.98
CA ALA A 265 -21.43 11.46 3.59
C ALA A 265 -21.05 10.05 4.10
N ARG A 266 -19.76 9.80 4.36
CA ARG A 266 -19.26 8.48 4.74
C ARG A 266 -18.11 8.59 5.73
N GLU A 267 -18.43 8.36 7.00
CA GLU A 267 -17.44 8.32 8.06
C GLU A 267 -16.35 7.27 7.77
N GLY A 268 -15.12 7.57 8.16
CA GLY A 268 -13.98 6.69 7.96
C GLY A 268 -13.29 6.83 6.60
N LEU A 269 -13.82 7.64 5.67
CA LEU A 269 -13.12 8.01 4.44
C LEU A 269 -12.63 9.46 4.50
N PHE A 270 -11.53 9.74 3.79
CA PHE A 270 -11.05 11.10 3.60
C PHE A 270 -10.44 11.30 2.21
N LEU A 271 -10.66 12.50 1.68
CA LEU A 271 -9.94 13.01 0.52
C LEU A 271 -8.64 13.67 1.00
N TYR A 272 -7.54 13.37 0.33
CA TYR A 272 -6.25 13.98 0.57
C TYR A 272 -5.73 14.63 -0.70
N ILE A 273 -5.14 15.81 -0.58
CA ILE A 273 -4.44 16.51 -1.66
C ILE A 273 -3.11 17.08 -1.17
N ALA A 274 -2.10 17.01 -2.03
CA ALA A 274 -0.83 17.72 -1.87
C ALA A 274 -0.70 18.77 -2.97
N LEU A 275 -0.30 19.98 -2.58
CA LEU A 275 -0.15 21.12 -3.48
C LEU A 275 1.23 21.77 -3.35
N HIS A 276 1.79 22.26 -4.45
CA HIS A 276 2.95 23.13 -4.46
C HIS A 276 2.58 24.51 -3.93
N ARG A 277 3.21 24.92 -2.83
CA ARG A 277 2.94 26.19 -2.15
C ARG A 277 3.16 27.42 -3.03
N ALA A 278 4.11 27.35 -3.97
CA ALA A 278 4.43 28.45 -4.86
C ALA A 278 3.25 28.86 -5.76
N ASN A 279 2.38 27.91 -6.11
CA ASN A 279 1.31 28.10 -7.09
C ASN A 279 -0.09 27.92 -6.49
N ALA A 280 -0.20 27.36 -5.29
CA ALA A 280 -1.49 26.98 -4.71
C ALA A 280 -2.27 28.18 -4.14
N ASN A 281 -3.53 28.32 -4.55
CA ASN A 281 -4.51 29.16 -3.86
C ASN A 281 -5.23 28.34 -2.79
N LEU A 282 -4.80 28.46 -1.52
CA LEU A 282 -5.30 27.65 -0.41
C LEU A 282 -6.82 27.80 -0.19
N ALA A 283 -7.36 29.01 -0.29
CA ALA A 283 -8.79 29.25 -0.10
C ALA A 283 -9.61 28.52 -1.18
N MET A 284 -9.17 28.63 -2.44
CA MET A 284 -9.80 27.94 -3.56
C MET A 284 -9.64 26.43 -3.46
N ALA A 285 -8.46 25.93 -3.04
CA ALA A 285 -8.22 24.51 -2.85
C ALA A 285 -9.18 23.89 -1.83
N ARG A 286 -9.36 24.53 -0.66
CA ARG A 286 -10.32 24.06 0.36
C ARG A 286 -11.77 24.11 -0.13
N PHE A 287 -12.16 25.17 -0.82
CA PHE A 287 -13.49 25.31 -1.41
C PHE A 287 -13.76 24.21 -2.44
N ARG A 288 -12.86 24.02 -3.41
CA ARG A 288 -12.98 23.00 -4.46
C ARG A 288 -12.95 21.58 -3.91
N MET A 289 -12.11 21.29 -2.93
CA MET A 289 -12.14 19.99 -2.25
C MET A 289 -13.49 19.72 -1.59
N ALA A 290 -14.12 20.73 -0.99
CA ALA A 290 -15.45 20.57 -0.40
C ALA A 290 -16.56 20.39 -1.46
N GLU A 291 -16.37 20.89 -2.69
CA GLU A 291 -17.26 20.59 -3.81
C GLU A 291 -17.07 19.14 -4.29
N VAL A 292 -15.82 18.73 -4.56
CA VAL A 292 -15.49 17.37 -5.03
C VAL A 292 -15.90 16.31 -4.00
N GLU A 293 -15.69 16.57 -2.71
CA GLU A 293 -16.09 15.66 -1.64
C GLU A 293 -17.60 15.33 -1.70
N LYS A 294 -18.45 16.27 -2.11
CA LYS A 294 -19.90 16.05 -2.25
C LYS A 294 -20.29 15.26 -3.50
N THR A 295 -19.41 15.18 -4.51
CA THR A 295 -19.70 14.44 -5.75
C THR A 295 -19.34 12.96 -5.66
N ILE A 296 -18.58 12.59 -4.64
CA ILE A 296 -18.14 11.21 -4.40
C ILE A 296 -19.32 10.39 -3.88
N GLN A 297 -19.72 9.38 -4.65
CA GLN A 297 -20.78 8.42 -4.33
C GLN A 297 -20.16 7.03 -4.19
N ILE A 298 -20.22 6.47 -2.97
CA ILE A 298 -19.62 5.17 -2.61
C ILE A 298 -20.57 4.41 -1.70
#